data_AF-A0AAJ3JNS9-F1
#
_entry.id   AF-A0AAJ3JNS9-F1
#
_cell.length_a   1.000
_cell.length_b   1.000
_cell.length_c   1.000
_cell.angle_alpha   90.00
_cell.angle_beta   90.00
_cell.angle_gamma   90.00
#
_symmetry.space_group_name_H-M   'P 1'
#
loop_
_entity.id
_entity.type
_entity.pdbx_description
1 polymer ?
#
loop_
_entity_poly.entity_id
_entity_poly.type
_entity_poly.pdbx_seq_one_letter_code
_entity_poly.pdbx_strand_id
1 'polypeptide(L)'
;MTDINKESISVLNDLIETSIDGQKGFKECAEDIKHPELKALFAKRAVDCGTAAEELKTAVRALGGDPEKSGSVAGALHRGWVDVKSMVTGKDEEAVLNEAERGEDHALKAYKEAIEKINKHNLVGIRDLVERQYHGVQRNHDQVKALRNQARAQS
;
A
#
# COMPACT_ATOMS: atom_id res chain seq x y z
N MET A 1 0.81 3.53 -29.59
CA MET A 1 0.44 2.87 -28.32
C MET A 1 -0.96 2.28 -28.49
N THR A 2 -1.14 0.99 -28.24
CA THR A 2 -2.44 0.31 -28.36
C THR A 2 -3.36 0.72 -27.21
N ASP A 3 -4.68 0.53 -27.36
CA ASP A 3 -5.61 0.80 -26.26
C ASP A 3 -5.38 -0.14 -25.07
N ILE A 4 -4.97 -1.39 -25.31
CA ILE A 4 -4.54 -2.34 -24.26
C ILE A 4 -3.36 -1.78 -23.45
N ASN A 5 -2.37 -1.16 -24.10
CA ASN A 5 -1.24 -0.56 -23.40
C ASN A 5 -1.69 0.64 -22.55
N LYS A 6 -2.59 1.49 -23.06
CA LYS A 6 -3.12 2.63 -22.30
C LYS A 6 -3.87 2.18 -21.05
N GLU A 7 -4.75 1.18 -21.18
CA GLU A 7 -5.48 0.61 -20.05
C GLU A 7 -4.54 -0.04 -19.04
N SER A 8 -3.54 -0.78 -19.51
CA SER A 8 -2.52 -1.38 -18.65
C SER A 8 -1.71 -0.33 -17.89
N ILE A 9 -1.30 0.75 -18.56
CA ILE A 9 -0.58 1.88 -17.95
C ILE A 9 -1.45 2.55 -16.88
N SER A 10 -2.73 2.77 -17.17
CA SER A 10 -3.69 3.35 -16.22
C SER A 10 -3.78 2.51 -14.94
N VAL A 11 -4.00 1.20 -15.07
CA VAL A 11 -4.04 0.26 -13.92
C VAL A 11 -2.73 0.27 -13.13
N LEU A 12 -1.58 0.25 -13.81
CA LEU A 12 -0.29 0.25 -13.13
C LEU A 12 -0.02 1.57 -12.41
N ASN A 13 -0.44 2.72 -12.96
CA ASN A 13 -0.29 4.02 -12.31
C ASN A 13 -1.15 4.12 -11.04
N ASP A 14 -2.39 3.62 -11.04
CA ASP A 14 -3.22 3.53 -9.83
C ASP A 14 -2.48 2.75 -8.70
N LEU A 15 -1.81 1.65 -9.07
CA LEU A 15 -1.05 0.83 -8.12
C LEU A 15 0.27 1.47 -7.69
N ILE A 16 0.89 2.30 -8.55
CA ILE A 16 2.08 3.09 -8.19
C ILE A 16 1.72 4.11 -7.11
N GLU A 17 0.63 4.84 -7.28
CA GLU A 17 0.15 5.80 -6.26
C GLU A 17 -0.09 5.08 -4.93
N THR A 18 -0.82 3.96 -4.97
CA THR A 18 -1.11 3.11 -3.80
C THR A 18 0.18 2.66 -3.10
N SER A 19 1.18 2.24 -3.87
CA SER A 19 2.46 1.77 -3.33
C SER A 19 3.30 2.91 -2.74
N ILE A 20 3.27 4.11 -3.33
CA ILE A 20 3.92 5.30 -2.79
C ILE A 20 3.25 5.75 -1.49
N ASP A 21 1.92 5.71 -1.44
CA ASP A 21 1.15 6.03 -0.23
C ASP A 21 1.44 5.03 0.89
N GLY A 22 1.46 3.73 0.59
CA GLY A 22 1.88 2.69 1.53
C GLY A 22 3.31 2.89 2.05
N GLN A 23 4.25 3.26 1.18
CA GLN A 23 5.62 3.56 1.59
C GLN A 23 5.68 4.72 2.60
N LYS A 24 4.91 5.79 2.38
CA LYS A 24 4.86 6.93 3.30
C LYS A 24 4.19 6.55 4.62
N GLY A 25 3.01 5.92 4.57
CA GLY A 25 2.26 5.52 5.75
C GLY A 25 3.06 4.57 6.66
N PHE A 26 3.79 3.61 6.10
CA PHE A 26 4.64 2.73 6.90
C PHE A 26 5.87 3.41 7.50
N LYS A 27 6.45 4.42 6.82
CA LYS A 27 7.53 5.23 7.43
C LYS A 27 7.00 5.97 8.65
N GLU A 28 5.83 6.59 8.53
CA GLU A 28 5.18 7.30 9.64
C GLU A 28 4.86 6.36 10.80
N CYS A 29 4.29 5.17 10.52
CA CYS A 29 4.05 4.15 11.55
C CYS A 29 5.34 3.73 12.29
N ALA A 30 6.46 3.61 11.56
CA ALA A 30 7.77 3.28 12.13
C ALA A 30 8.37 4.41 12.99
N GLU A 31 8.03 5.66 12.71
CA GLU A 31 8.44 6.82 13.51
C GLU A 31 7.64 6.91 14.82
N ASP A 32 6.35 6.60 14.76
CA ASP A 32 5.45 6.77 15.89
C ASP A 32 5.48 5.62 16.89
N ILE A 33 5.67 4.37 16.42
CA ILE A 33 5.68 3.20 17.29
C ILE A 33 6.97 3.08 18.13
N LYS A 34 6.81 2.71 19.41
CA LYS A 34 7.95 2.50 20.32
C LYS A 34 8.47 1.07 20.30
N HIS A 35 7.61 0.09 20.05
CA HIS A 35 7.97 -1.32 20.06
C HIS A 35 9.03 -1.60 18.98
N PRO A 36 10.26 -2.03 19.34
CA PRO A 36 11.37 -2.17 18.38
C PRO A 36 11.06 -3.13 17.24
N GLU A 37 10.36 -4.23 17.51
CA GLU A 37 10.01 -5.21 16.48
C GLU A 37 8.97 -4.69 15.50
N LEU A 38 7.96 -3.93 15.97
CA LEU A 38 6.95 -3.34 15.11
C LEU A 38 7.53 -2.20 14.28
N LYS A 39 8.44 -1.43 14.87
CA LYS A 39 9.22 -0.41 14.16
C LYS A 39 10.03 -1.04 13.01
N ALA A 40 10.74 -2.14 13.28
CA ALA A 40 11.50 -2.85 12.25
C ALA A 40 10.58 -3.44 11.17
N LEU A 41 9.42 -3.98 11.56
CA LEU A 41 8.40 -4.47 10.64
C LEU A 41 7.92 -3.36 9.70
N PHE A 42 7.46 -2.23 10.23
CA PHE A 42 6.97 -1.12 9.42
C PHE A 42 8.06 -0.52 8.52
N ALA A 43 9.29 -0.38 9.02
CA ALA A 43 10.42 0.07 8.21
C ALA A 43 10.66 -0.89 7.01
N LYS A 44 10.58 -2.21 7.24
CA LYS A 44 10.66 -3.20 6.17
C LYS A 44 9.51 -3.04 5.17
N ARG A 45 8.27 -2.86 5.63
CA ARG A 45 7.10 -2.66 4.75
C ARG A 45 7.22 -1.41 3.89
N ALA A 46 7.75 -0.31 4.44
CA ALA A 46 8.04 0.88 3.64
C ALA A 46 9.03 0.61 2.49
N VAL A 47 10.02 -0.27 2.70
CA VAL A 47 10.97 -0.70 1.67
C VAL A 47 10.28 -1.61 0.64
N ASP A 48 9.46 -2.56 1.10
CA ASP A 48 8.69 -3.46 0.23
C ASP A 48 7.77 -2.66 -0.71
N CYS A 49 7.03 -1.68 -0.17
CA CYS A 49 6.17 -0.78 -0.95
C CYS A 49 6.96 0.06 -1.98
N GLY A 50 8.12 0.59 -1.59
CA GLY A 50 8.99 1.32 -2.52
C GLY A 50 9.50 0.43 -3.67
N THR A 51 9.84 -0.82 -3.35
CA THR A 51 10.26 -1.81 -4.36
C THR A 51 9.12 -2.15 -5.32
N ALA A 52 7.91 -2.37 -4.79
CA ALA A 52 6.72 -2.62 -5.60
C ALA A 52 6.43 -1.45 -6.55
N ALA A 53 6.52 -0.20 -6.07
CA ALA A 53 6.37 0.98 -6.90
C ALA A 53 7.38 0.99 -8.07
N GLU A 54 8.67 0.73 -7.82
CA GLU A 54 9.67 0.73 -8.89
C GLU A 54 9.47 -0.40 -9.92
N GLU A 55 9.02 -1.58 -9.50
CA GLU A 55 8.63 -2.67 -10.42
C GLU A 55 7.48 -2.24 -11.33
N LEU A 56 6.43 -1.63 -10.77
CA LEU A 56 5.28 -1.13 -11.53
C LEU A 56 5.69 -0.01 -12.49
N LYS A 57 6.53 0.94 -12.05
CA LYS A 57 7.06 2.01 -12.91
C LYS A 57 7.87 1.46 -14.08
N THR A 58 8.64 0.39 -13.84
CA THR A 58 9.38 -0.30 -14.89
C THR A 58 8.43 -0.91 -15.92
N ALA A 59 7.33 -1.54 -15.48
CA ALA A 59 6.30 -2.06 -16.37
C ALA A 59 5.60 -0.96 -17.20
N VAL A 60 5.28 0.19 -16.59
CA VAL A 60 4.72 1.35 -17.31
C VAL A 60 5.65 1.82 -18.43
N ARG A 61 6.95 1.97 -18.14
CA ARG A 61 7.96 2.37 -19.14
C ARG A 61 8.08 1.35 -20.28
N ALA A 62 8.03 0.06 -19.96
CA ALA A 62 8.07 -1.02 -20.96
C ALA A 62 6.87 -0.99 -21.92
N LEU A 63 5.71 -0.51 -21.45
CA LEU A 63 4.52 -0.30 -22.27
C LEU A 63 4.53 1.01 -23.08
N GLY A 64 5.56 1.85 -22.87
CA GLY A 64 5.76 3.14 -23.53
C GLY A 64 5.10 4.33 -22.83
N GLY A 65 4.71 4.20 -21.56
CA GLY A 65 4.11 5.27 -20.75
C GLY A 65 5.10 6.03 -19.86
N ASP A 66 4.66 7.16 -19.31
CA ASP A 66 5.36 7.85 -18.19
C ASP A 66 4.75 7.35 -16.87
N PRO A 67 5.55 6.76 -15.96
CA PRO A 67 5.07 6.35 -14.66
C PRO A 67 4.66 7.51 -13.78
N GLU A 68 3.63 7.29 -12.97
CA GLU A 68 3.24 8.20 -11.90
C GLU A 68 4.38 8.40 -10.90
N LYS A 69 4.52 9.63 -10.39
CA LYS A 69 5.66 10.07 -9.56
C LYS A 69 5.22 10.42 -8.15
N SER A 70 3.93 10.67 -7.97
CA SER A 70 3.31 11.05 -6.71
C SER A 70 2.45 9.93 -6.13
N GLY A 71 2.19 10.02 -4.83
CA GLY A 71 1.08 9.28 -4.24
C GLY A 71 -0.24 9.99 -4.54
N SER A 72 -1.36 9.39 -4.19
CA SER A 72 -2.66 9.98 -4.52
C SER A 72 -2.89 11.28 -3.72
N VAL A 73 -3.57 12.27 -4.32
CA VAL A 73 -4.01 13.50 -3.60
C VAL A 73 -4.98 13.16 -2.45
N ALA A 74 -5.63 11.99 -2.55
CA ALA A 74 -6.50 11.40 -1.55
C ALA A 74 -5.78 10.41 -0.62
N GLY A 75 -4.45 10.31 -0.69
CA GLY A 75 -3.63 9.39 0.09
C GLY A 75 -4.06 9.50 1.53
N ALA A 76 -4.61 8.41 2.05
CA ALA A 76 -5.59 8.34 3.14
C ALA A 76 -5.16 8.99 4.47
N LEU A 77 -3.97 9.58 4.50
CA LEU A 77 -3.34 10.31 5.57
C LEU A 77 -4.07 11.61 5.93
N HIS A 78 -4.51 12.48 5.01
CA HIS A 78 -4.80 13.88 5.41
C HIS A 78 -5.94 14.10 6.43
N ARG A 79 -6.84 13.12 6.65
CA ARG A 79 -7.87 13.18 7.71
C ARG A 79 -7.65 12.18 8.84
N GLY A 80 -7.31 10.92 8.55
CA GLY A 80 -7.02 9.93 9.60
C GLY A 80 -5.80 10.29 10.45
N TRP A 81 -4.80 10.93 9.84
CA TRP A 81 -3.53 11.31 10.49
C TRP A 81 -3.67 12.45 11.50
N VAL A 82 -4.56 13.42 11.24
CA VAL A 82 -4.80 14.54 12.17
C VAL A 82 -5.40 14.01 13.47
N ASP A 83 -6.31 13.05 13.37
CA ASP A 83 -6.96 12.45 14.54
C ASP A 83 -5.99 11.56 15.31
N VAL A 84 -5.17 10.74 14.64
CA VAL A 84 -4.12 9.93 15.29
C VAL A 84 -3.09 10.80 16.01
N LYS A 85 -2.58 11.87 15.38
CA LYS A 85 -1.66 12.82 16.05
C LYS A 85 -2.29 13.55 17.24
N SER A 86 -3.60 13.80 17.22
CA SER A 86 -4.29 14.48 18.33
C SER A 86 -4.53 13.58 19.54
N MET A 87 -4.61 12.25 19.34
CA MET A 87 -4.72 11.25 20.42
C MET A 87 -3.35 10.88 21.03
N VAL A 88 -2.24 11.36 20.46
CA VAL A 88 -0.84 11.10 20.88
C VAL A 88 -0.45 11.92 22.13
N THR A 89 -1.26 11.83 23.17
CA THR A 89 -0.82 12.02 24.55
C THR A 89 -0.83 10.66 25.25
N GLY A 90 0.06 9.77 24.84
CA GLY A 90 0.14 8.39 25.34
C GLY A 90 0.03 7.39 24.19
N LYS A 91 1.17 6.86 23.75
CA LYS A 91 1.29 6.04 22.54
C LYS A 91 0.64 4.67 22.71
N ASP A 92 -0.54 4.51 22.16
CA ASP A 92 -1.22 3.21 22.05
C ASP A 92 -0.74 2.48 20.79
N GLU A 93 -0.08 1.33 20.98
CA GLU A 93 0.36 0.46 19.89
C GLU A 93 -0.83 0.01 19.04
N GLU A 94 -2.00 -0.16 19.65
CA GLU A 94 -3.23 -0.48 18.96
C GLU A 94 -3.63 0.62 17.97
N ALA A 95 -3.49 1.90 18.34
CA ALA A 95 -3.84 3.01 17.47
C ALA A 95 -2.96 3.06 16.21
N VAL A 96 -1.65 2.81 16.36
CA VAL A 96 -0.73 2.75 15.20
C VAL A 96 -1.04 1.53 14.33
N LEU A 97 -1.32 0.38 14.93
CA LEU A 97 -1.69 -0.84 14.20
C LEU A 97 -3.05 -0.71 13.49
N ASN A 98 -4.01 0.00 14.08
CA ASN A 98 -5.29 0.33 13.44
C ASN A 98 -5.09 1.17 12.18
N GLU A 99 -4.22 2.19 12.24
CA GLU A 99 -3.94 3.02 11.07
C GLU A 99 -3.20 2.25 9.98
N ALA A 100 -2.24 1.40 10.36
CA ALA A 100 -1.56 0.51 9.42
C ALA A 100 -2.54 -0.46 8.73
N GLU A 101 -3.48 -1.07 9.47
CA GLU A 101 -4.51 -1.95 8.89
C GLU A 101 -5.42 -1.20 7.93
N ARG A 102 -5.82 0.04 8.26
CA ARG A 102 -6.64 0.88 7.38
C ARG A 102 -5.94 1.20 6.07
N GLY A 103 -4.63 1.48 6.11
CA GLY A 103 -3.81 1.66 4.91
C GLY A 103 -3.73 0.39 4.06
N GLU A 104 -3.54 -0.76 4.70
CA GLU A 104 -3.48 -2.07 4.03
C GLU A 104 -4.83 -2.50 3.43
N ASP A 105 -5.95 -2.18 4.08
CA ASP A 105 -7.30 -2.38 3.53
C ASP A 105 -7.49 -1.60 2.22
N HIS A 106 -7.00 -0.35 2.19
CA HIS A 106 -7.03 0.47 0.99
C HIS A 106 -6.18 -0.13 -0.13
N ALA A 107 -4.95 -0.55 0.19
CA ALA A 107 -4.08 -1.22 -0.77
C ALA A 107 -4.73 -2.51 -1.32
N LEU A 108 -5.25 -3.36 -0.43
CA LEU A 108 -5.89 -4.62 -0.82
C LEU A 108 -7.09 -4.39 -1.75
N LYS A 109 -7.87 -3.34 -1.49
CA LYS A 109 -8.97 -2.93 -2.37
C LYS A 109 -8.46 -2.48 -3.75
N ALA A 110 -7.44 -1.63 -3.80
CA ALA A 110 -6.87 -1.16 -5.07
C ALA A 110 -6.34 -2.31 -5.94
N TYR A 111 -5.64 -3.29 -5.35
CA TYR A 111 -5.19 -4.48 -6.08
C TYR A 111 -6.34 -5.38 -6.55
N LYS A 112 -7.41 -5.53 -5.77
CA LYS A 112 -8.60 -6.27 -6.22
C LYS A 112 -9.25 -5.60 -7.42
N GLU A 113 -9.44 -4.28 -7.37
CA GLU A 113 -9.99 -3.50 -8.48
C GLU A 113 -9.09 -3.57 -9.73
N ALA A 114 -7.77 -3.56 -9.55
CA ALA A 114 -6.80 -3.76 -10.64
C ALA A 114 -6.95 -5.14 -11.29
N ILE A 115 -7.07 -6.22 -10.50
CA ILE A 115 -7.29 -7.58 -11.01
C ILE A 115 -8.63 -7.68 -11.77
N GLU A 116 -9.68 -7.04 -11.26
CA GLU A 116 -10.99 -6.98 -11.95
C GLU A 116 -10.87 -6.26 -13.30
N LYS A 117 -10.20 -5.11 -13.36
CA LYS A 117 -9.91 -4.37 -14.61
C LYS A 117 -9.08 -5.23 -15.58
N ILE A 118 -8.05 -5.92 -15.09
CA ILE A 118 -7.21 -6.82 -15.91
C ILE A 118 -8.06 -7.92 -16.56
N ASN A 119 -8.93 -8.57 -15.78
CA ASN A 119 -9.81 -9.63 -16.30
C ASN A 119 -10.83 -9.08 -17.31
N LYS A 120 -11.46 -7.94 -17.00
CA LYS A 120 -12.47 -7.31 -17.85
C LYS A 120 -11.90 -6.86 -19.21
N HIS A 121 -10.68 -6.33 -19.21
CA HIS A 121 -10.05 -5.78 -20.42
C HIS A 121 -9.01 -6.71 -21.05
N ASN A 122 -8.88 -7.94 -20.54
CA ASN A 122 -7.93 -8.97 -21.00
C ASN A 122 -6.48 -8.47 -21.03
N LEU A 123 -6.03 -7.77 -19.98
CA LEU A 123 -4.71 -7.14 -19.87
C LEU A 123 -3.63 -8.15 -19.43
N VAL A 124 -3.49 -9.26 -20.15
CA VAL A 124 -2.66 -10.41 -19.77
C VAL A 124 -1.18 -10.05 -19.53
N GLY A 125 -0.66 -9.01 -20.19
CA GLY A 125 0.75 -8.61 -20.09
C GLY A 125 1.18 -8.05 -18.73
N ILE A 126 0.25 -7.65 -17.86
CA ILE A 126 0.54 -7.12 -16.52
C ILE A 126 0.04 -8.02 -15.39
N ARG A 127 -0.66 -9.11 -15.72
CA ARG A 127 -1.40 -9.94 -14.76
C ARG A 127 -0.49 -10.55 -13.70
N ASP A 128 0.57 -11.24 -14.12
CA ASP A 128 1.45 -11.97 -13.20
C ASP A 128 2.15 -11.04 -12.20
N LEU A 129 2.53 -9.84 -12.65
CA LEU A 129 3.11 -8.81 -11.79
C LEU A 129 2.10 -8.37 -10.71
N VAL A 130 0.88 -8.03 -11.13
CA VAL A 130 -0.17 -7.53 -10.23
C VAL A 130 -0.65 -8.62 -9.27
N GLU A 131 -0.83 -9.86 -9.72
CA GLU A 131 -1.22 -10.99 -8.86
C GLU A 131 -0.15 -11.32 -7.82
N ARG A 132 1.14 -11.31 -8.20
CA ARG A 132 2.24 -11.51 -7.25
C ARG A 132 2.25 -10.44 -6.15
N GLN A 133 2.10 -9.18 -6.53
CA GLN A 133 2.08 -8.07 -5.58
C GLN A 133 0.81 -8.09 -4.71
N TYR A 134 -0.36 -8.42 -5.28
CA TYR A 134 -1.61 -8.63 -4.53
C TYR A 134 -1.44 -9.66 -3.40
N HIS A 135 -0.84 -10.81 -3.68
CA HIS A 135 -0.56 -11.81 -2.65
C HIS A 135 0.42 -11.30 -1.58
N GLY A 136 1.34 -10.40 -1.94
CA GLY A 136 2.20 -9.70 -1.01
C GLY A 136 1.42 -8.80 -0.05
N VAL A 137 0.53 -7.96 -0.60
CA VAL A 137 -0.34 -7.06 0.17
C VAL A 137 -1.28 -7.85 1.08
N GLN A 138 -1.90 -8.92 0.58
CA GLN A 138 -2.78 -9.76 1.39
C GLN A 138 -2.06 -10.34 2.62
N ARG A 139 -0.84 -10.88 2.44
CA ARG A 139 -0.04 -11.39 3.57
C ARG A 139 0.33 -10.28 4.56
N ASN A 140 0.61 -9.07 4.08
CA ASN A 140 0.96 -7.95 4.94
C ASN A 140 -0.25 -7.47 5.74
N HIS A 141 -1.38 -7.23 5.08
CA HIS A 141 -2.67 -6.95 5.69
C HIS A 141 -3.00 -7.95 6.81
N ASP A 142 -2.92 -9.26 6.53
CA ASP A 142 -3.28 -10.30 7.49
C ASP A 142 -2.34 -10.31 8.70
N GLN A 143 -1.05 -10.02 8.49
CA GLN A 143 -0.07 -9.88 9.57
C GLN A 143 -0.35 -8.66 10.45
N VAL A 144 -0.59 -7.49 9.85
CA VAL A 144 -0.90 -6.24 10.58
C VAL A 144 -2.18 -6.41 11.39
N LYS A 145 -3.22 -6.99 10.80
CA LYS A 145 -4.48 -7.32 11.47
C LYS A 145 -4.30 -8.24 12.66
N ALA A 146 -3.47 -9.27 12.52
CA ALA A 146 -3.15 -10.18 13.63
C ALA A 146 -2.43 -9.46 14.78
N LEU A 147 -1.44 -8.62 14.46
CA LEU A 147 -0.73 -7.80 15.45
C LEU A 147 -1.65 -6.81 16.15
N ARG A 148 -2.54 -6.13 15.41
CA ARG A 148 -3.57 -5.25 16.00
C ARG A 148 -4.43 -6.00 16.99
N ASN A 149 -4.93 -7.17 16.61
CA ASN A 149 -5.78 -7.98 17.48
C ASN A 149 -5.04 -8.42 18.75
N GLN A 150 -3.75 -8.70 18.66
CA GLN A 150 -2.91 -9.00 19.83
C GLN A 150 -2.75 -7.79 20.75
N ALA A 151 -2.43 -6.61 20.20
CA ALA A 151 -2.31 -5.37 20.97
C ALA A 151 -3.62 -5.04 21.70
N ARG A 152 -4.76 -5.09 20.99
CA ARG A 152 -6.09 -4.88 21.58
C ARG A 152 -6.42 -5.84 22.73
N ALA A 153 -5.96 -7.08 22.65
CA ALA A 153 -6.22 -8.08 23.69
C ALA A 153 -5.34 -7.89 24.95
N GLN A 154 -4.30 -7.06 24.86
CA GLN A 154 -3.36 -6.77 25.95
C GLN A 154 -3.61 -5.41 26.63
N SER A 155 -4.39 -4.54 25.99
CA SER A 155 -4.88 -3.25 26.51
C SER A 155 -6.05 -3.41 27.47
#